data_AF-A0A1I0LZQ9-F1
#
_entry.id   AF-A0A1I0LZQ9-F1
#
_cell.length_a   1.000
_cell.length_b   1.000
_cell.length_c   1.000
_cell.angle_alpha   90.00
_cell.angle_beta   90.00
_cell.angle_gamma   90.00
#
_symmetry.space_group_name_H-M   'P 1'
#
loop_
_entity.id
_entity.type
_entity.pdbx_description
1 polymer ?
#
loop_
_entity_poly.entity_id
_entity_poly.type
_entity_poly.pdbx_seq_one_letter_code
_entity_poly.pdbx_strand_id
1 'polypeptide(L)' 'MTTTSDSDDQPARVPIVCSACETTSRIPLSDVADAIERHNDQLHDGDDVAEVDPDVADRIADLVATELGLLDDAE' A
#
# COMPACT_ATOMS: atom_id res chain seq x y z
N MET A 1 10.26 -18.91 -28.46
CA MET A 1 10.88 -18.23 -27.30
C MET A 1 9.84 -17.28 -26.75
N THR A 2 9.00 -17.75 -25.83
CA THR A 2 8.10 -16.89 -25.07
C THR A 2 8.51 -17.07 -23.63
N THR A 3 9.43 -16.21 -23.18
CA THR A 3 9.74 -16.05 -21.76
C THR A 3 8.64 -15.18 -21.16
N THR A 4 7.55 -15.84 -20.73
CA THR A 4 6.63 -15.26 -19.75
C THR A 4 7.43 -15.16 -18.46
N SER A 5 7.87 -13.95 -18.13
CA SER A 5 8.64 -13.67 -16.92
C SER A 5 7.83 -14.10 -15.70
N ASP A 6 8.44 -15.01 -14.95
CA ASP A 6 8.07 -15.49 -13.62
C ASP A 6 8.10 -14.32 -12.62
N SER A 7 7.03 -13.52 -12.59
CA SER A 7 6.85 -12.40 -11.65
C SER A 7 5.46 -12.36 -11.02
N ASP A 8 4.60 -13.34 -11.35
CA ASP A 8 3.22 -13.45 -10.87
C ASP A 8 3.11 -14.14 -9.50
N ASP A 9 4.12 -14.93 -9.09
CA ASP A 9 4.08 -15.77 -7.88
C ASP A 9 4.60 -15.07 -6.61
N GLN A 10 5.10 -13.83 -6.72
CA GLN A 10 5.56 -13.06 -5.55
C GLN A 10 4.49 -12.04 -5.15
N PRO A 11 3.94 -12.10 -3.93
CA PRO A 11 2.90 -11.17 -3.49
C PRO A 11 3.43 -9.75 -3.55
N ALA A 12 2.62 -8.85 -4.11
CA ALA A 12 2.93 -7.43 -4.20
C ALA A 12 3.27 -6.89 -2.80
N ARG A 13 4.39 -6.17 -2.69
CA ARG A 13 4.82 -5.57 -1.42
C ARG A 13 4.47 -4.10 -1.39
N VAL A 14 3.82 -3.69 -0.30
CA VAL A 14 3.37 -2.32 -0.08
C VAL A 14 4.25 -1.68 0.98
N PRO A 15 4.77 -0.46 0.72
CA PRO A 15 5.44 0.32 1.74
C PRO A 15 4.45 0.89 2.75
N ILE A 16 4.81 0.77 4.03
CA ILE A 16 4.11 1.37 5.16
C ILE A 16 5.04 2.38 5.83
N VAL A 17 4.47 3.47 6.33
CA VAL A 17 5.17 4.55 7.03
C VAL A 17 4.48 4.84 8.35
N CYS A 18 5.26 5.14 9.38
CA CYS A 18 4.75 5.68 10.63
C CYS A 18 5.46 7.01 10.89
N SER A 19 4.71 8.10 10.92
CA SER A 19 5.25 9.46 11.10
C SER A 19 5.79 9.71 12.51
N ALA A 20 5.24 9.04 13.53
CA ALA A 20 5.69 9.18 14.91
C ALA A 20 6.95 8.36 15.23
N CYS A 21 7.09 7.18 14.64
CA CYS A 21 8.26 6.33 14.84
C CYS A 21 9.37 6.57 13.79
N GLU A 22 9.08 7.35 12.74
CA GLU A 22 9.96 7.58 11.60
C GLU A 22 10.41 6.27 10.92
N THR A 23 9.57 5.22 11.00
CA THR A 23 9.86 3.89 10.45
C THR A 23 9.21 3.70 9.09
N THR A 24 9.94 3.10 8.16
CA THR A 24 9.43 2.67 6.86
C THR A 24 9.71 1.18 6.66
N SER A 25 8.70 0.41 6.25
CA SER A 25 8.83 -1.03 5.98
C SER A 25 8.08 -1.42 4.71
N ARG A 26 8.45 -2.53 4.07
CA ARG A 26 7.73 -3.09 2.91
C ARG A 26 7.28 -4.51 3.21
N ILE A 27 5.97 -4.70 3.25
CA ILE A 27 5.34 -5.97 3.62
C ILE A 27 4.35 -6.44 2.54
N PRO A 28 4.01 -7.74 2.47
CA PRO A 28 3.03 -8.24 1.51
C PRO A 28 1.68 -7.54 1.65
N LEU A 29 1.02 -7.22 0.53
CA LEU A 29 -0.28 -6.55 0.51
C LEU A 29 -1.33 -7.26 1.38
N SER A 30 -1.29 -8.60 1.41
CA SER A 30 -2.18 -9.42 2.23
C SER A 30 -2.07 -9.13 3.73
N ASP A 31 -0.90 -8.68 4.18
CA ASP A 31 -0.57 -8.55 5.59
C ASP A 31 -0.58 -7.08 6.05
N VAL A 32 -0.85 -6.13 5.12
CA VAL A 32 -0.75 -4.68 5.38
C VAL A 32 -1.69 -4.22 6.47
N ALA A 33 -2.98 -4.55 6.33
CA ALA A 33 -4.01 -4.12 7.27
C ALA A 33 -3.70 -4.62 8.69
N ASP A 34 -3.43 -5.92 8.82
CA ASP A 34 -3.08 -6.56 10.09
C ASP A 34 -1.81 -5.96 10.72
N ALA A 35 -0.81 -5.64 9.89
CA ALA A 35 0.44 -5.05 10.37
C ALA A 35 0.26 -3.62 10.87
N ILE A 36 -0.56 -2.81 10.20
CA ILE A 36 -0.87 -1.43 10.59
C ILE A 36 -1.68 -1.42 11.87
N GLU A 37 -2.78 -2.17 11.92
CA GLU A 37 -3.66 -2.26 13.10
C GLU A 37 -2.85 -2.68 14.33
N ARG A 38 -2.08 -3.77 14.20
CA ARG A 38 -1.23 -4.26 15.29
C ARG A 38 -0.13 -3.27 15.70
N HIS A 39 0.37 -2.44 14.80
CA HIS A 39 1.37 -1.42 15.12
C HIS A 39 0.73 -0.28 15.91
N ASN A 40 -0.40 0.23 15.43
CA ASN A 40 -1.14 1.32 16.04
C ASN A 40 -1.65 0.92 17.43
N ASP A 41 -2.21 -0.27 17.58
CA ASP A 41 -2.68 -0.79 18.88
C ASP A 41 -1.56 -0.94 19.92
N GLN A 42 -0.37 -1.38 19.49
CA GLN A 42 0.73 -1.65 20.44
C GLN A 42 1.57 -0.42 20.77
N LEU A 43 1.72 0.53 19.86
CA LEU A 43 2.66 1.66 19.99
C LEU A 43 1.98 3.04 20.03
N HIS A 44 0.74 3.14 19.57
CA HIS A 44 -0.01 4.38 19.45
C HIS A 44 -1.39 4.31 20.10
N ASP A 45 -1.61 3.37 21.04
CA ASP A 45 -2.87 3.21 21.78
C ASP A 45 -4.11 3.05 20.86
N GLY A 46 -3.90 2.55 19.64
CA GLY A 46 -4.94 2.38 18.62
C GLY A 46 -5.19 3.61 17.73
N ASP A 47 -4.40 4.68 17.87
CA ASP A 47 -4.47 5.84 16.98
C ASP A 47 -3.91 5.50 15.58
N ASP A 48 -4.58 5.98 14.53
CA ASP A 48 -4.20 5.79 13.13
C ASP A 48 -2.97 6.61 12.73
N VAL A 49 -1.80 6.20 13.23
CA VAL A 49 -0.52 6.91 13.04
C VAL A 49 0.35 6.23 11.98
N ALA A 50 0.37 4.89 11.93
CA ALA A 50 0.97 4.15 10.84
C ALA A 50 -0.04 3.94 9.71
N GLU A 51 0.42 4.17 8.48
CA GLU A 51 -0.40 4.05 7.28
C GLU A 51 0.42 3.50 6.10
N VAL A 52 -0.27 3.15 5.01
CA VAL A 52 0.37 2.89 3.72
C VAL A 52 1.02 4.19 3.24
N ASP A 53 2.21 4.09 2.64
CA ASP A 53 2.91 5.23 2.08
C ASP A 53 1.96 6.06 1.18
N PRO A 54 1.77 7.37 1.47
CA PRO A 54 0.79 8.18 0.77
C PRO A 54 1.09 8.30 -0.73
N ASP A 55 2.37 8.32 -1.13
CA ASP A 55 2.76 8.39 -2.55
C ASP A 55 2.39 7.10 -3.32
N VAL A 56 2.22 5.99 -2.61
CA VAL A 56 1.75 4.72 -3.19
C VAL A 56 0.24 4.62 -3.13
N ALA A 57 -0.38 5.04 -2.03
CA ALA A 57 -1.83 5.08 -1.89
C ALA A 57 -2.48 5.93 -2.99
N ASP A 58 -1.95 7.12 -3.25
CA ASP A 58 -2.43 8.03 -4.29
C ASP A 58 -2.35 7.38 -5.68
N ARG A 59 -1.21 6.76 -6.00
CA ARG A 59 -1.05 6.08 -7.30
C ARG A 59 -1.98 4.89 -7.47
N ILE A 60 -2.26 4.14 -6.39
CA ILE A 60 -3.24 3.06 -6.45
C ILE A 60 -4.65 3.63 -6.70
N ALA A 61 -5.00 4.73 -6.02
CA ALA A 61 -6.29 5.39 -6.22
C ALA A 61 -6.48 5.85 -7.68
N ASP A 62 -5.44 6.44 -8.29
CA ASP A 62 -5.47 6.87 -9.69
C ASP A 62 -5.66 5.69 -10.66
N LEU A 63 -4.94 4.58 -10.42
CA LEU A 63 -5.06 3.36 -11.24
C LEU A 63 -6.47 2.75 -11.14
N VAL A 64 -7.02 2.67 -9.93
CA VAL A 64 -8.37 2.14 -9.70
C VAL A 64 -9.42 3.07 -10.30
N ALA A 65 -9.26 4.38 -10.17
CA ALA A 65 -10.20 5.35 -10.72
C ALA A 65 -10.21 5.32 -12.25
N THR A 66 -9.05 5.10 -12.88
CA THR A 66 -8.94 4.87 -14.34
C THR A 66 -9.67 3.58 -14.74
N GLU A 67 -9.44 2.48 -14.04
CA GLU A 67 -10.10 1.19 -14.31
C GLU A 67 -11.63 1.26 -14.17
N LEU A 68 -12.11 2.02 -13.17
CA LEU A 68 -13.54 2.24 -12.94
C LEU A 68 -14.16 3.29 -13.89
N GLY A 69 -13.36 3.91 -14.77
CA GLY A 69 -13.83 4.98 -15.65
C GLY A 69 -14.30 6.24 -14.92
N LEU A 70 -13.77 6.48 -13.71
CA LEU A 70 -14.09 7.67 -12.88
C LEU A 70 -13.21 8.87 -13.23
N LEU A 71 -12.07 8.63 -13.88
CA LEU A 71 -11.22 9.65 -14.45
C LEU A 71 -11.44 9.64 -15.96
N ASP A 72 -12.28 10.56 -16.45
CA ASP A 72 -12.27 10.92 -17.86
C ASP A 72 -10.97 11.68 -18.14
N ASP A 73 -10.21 11.28 -19.17
CA ASP A 73 -9.06 12.04 -19.67
C ASP A 73 -9.51 13.47 -19.95
N ALA A 74 -9.21 14.39 -19.04
CA ALA A 74 -9.58 15.79 -19.19
C ALA A 74 -8.80 16.38 -20.37
N GLU A 75 -9.46 16.45 -21.54
CA GLU A 75 -8.95 17.04 -22.79
C GLU A 75 -8.71 18.55 -22.71
#